data_AF-X1KDC9-F1
#
_entry.id   AF-X1KDC9-F1
#
_cell.length_a   1.000
_cell.length_b   1.000
_cell.length_c   1.000
_cell.angle_alpha   90.00
_cell.angle_beta   90.00
_cell.angle_gamma   90.00
#
_symmetry.space_group_name_H-M   'P 1'
#
loop_
_entity.id
_entity.type
_entity.pdbx_description
1 polymer ?
#
loop_
_entity_poly.entity_id
_entity_poly.type
_entity_poly.pdbx_seq_one_letter_code
_entity_poly.pdbx_strand_id
1 'polypeptide(L)'
;HAEQKAFSHLGHLKHIKESRPGLIVAVIGCMAQRLADKLFEHKAVDIVCGPTQIPQIANLLKKAMDGNTNVLAVTKKISKAANDRETNSALDNFESAYAAGGRRIPNQAFVRVMRGCNNFCSYCIVPYVRGPEINRPPKAIISQIKRLADQGVKLITLLGQAVNSYKYAAGDKTYCLADLLEMAGEVDGVEWIKFITSYPAQEFFREILQVIADLPKVCNYLHMPAQSGSEKILKAMNRKYTAGQYLNLLEQARAIVPAIAVAGDFIVGFPDETEQDFQDTLRLAERARYKNCFVFKYSPRLGTAAEKRLQDTVPQEVKRARNYELLALQEKISDELSRQFLGRTVEVMVEGLSKKSHLSTCGQKGYPQLAGRTNTDWIVVFNGPADLAGQFVKVKITKTSPLTLFGEQA
;
A
#
# COMPACT_ATOMS: atom_id res chain seq x y z
N HIS A 1 -7.96 -14.93 7.00
CA HIS A 1 -6.97 -15.25 5.95
C HIS A 1 -5.53 -14.84 6.30
N ALA A 2 -5.18 -13.54 6.42
CA ALA A 2 -3.78 -13.14 6.70
C ALA A 2 -3.26 -13.61 8.08
N GLU A 3 -4.07 -13.51 9.12
CA GLU A 3 -3.70 -13.97 10.48
C GLU A 3 -3.57 -15.49 10.55
N GLN A 4 -4.46 -16.23 9.87
CA GLN A 4 -4.37 -17.68 9.75
C GLN A 4 -3.07 -18.11 9.06
N LYS A 5 -2.63 -17.39 8.02
CA LYS A 5 -1.31 -17.62 7.40
C LYS A 5 -0.17 -17.38 8.38
N ALA A 6 -0.25 -16.34 9.21
CA ALA A 6 0.75 -16.08 10.24
C ALA A 6 0.80 -17.22 11.27
N PHE A 7 -0.34 -17.68 11.78
CA PHE A 7 -0.40 -18.83 12.69
C PHE A 7 0.10 -20.13 12.05
N SER A 8 -0.26 -20.39 10.79
CA SER A 8 0.26 -21.54 10.03
C SER A 8 1.78 -21.49 9.91
N HIS A 9 2.35 -20.31 9.64
CA HIS A 9 3.80 -20.14 9.59
C HIS A 9 4.47 -20.32 10.95
N LEU A 10 3.84 -19.84 12.03
CA LEU A 10 4.32 -20.08 13.40
C LEU A 10 4.34 -21.57 13.74
N GLY A 11 3.34 -22.34 13.29
CA GLY A 11 3.31 -23.79 13.44
C GLY A 11 4.53 -24.47 12.79
N HIS A 12 4.92 -24.02 11.59
CA HIS A 12 6.14 -24.51 10.93
C HIS A 12 7.41 -24.10 11.69
N LEU A 13 7.50 -22.85 12.15
CA LEU A 13 8.65 -22.36 12.92
C LEU A 13 8.84 -23.10 14.25
N LYS A 14 7.75 -23.57 14.88
CA LYS A 14 7.82 -24.42 16.07
C LYS A 14 8.69 -25.66 15.83
N HIS A 15 8.45 -26.38 14.73
CA HIS A 15 9.20 -27.59 14.39
C HIS A 15 10.67 -27.28 14.07
N ILE A 16 10.94 -26.16 13.41
CA ILE A 16 12.32 -25.75 13.16
C ILE A 16 13.05 -25.48 14.47
N LYS A 17 12.37 -24.86 15.45
CA LYS A 17 12.93 -24.53 16.76
C LYS A 17 13.27 -25.77 17.59
N GLU A 18 12.56 -26.88 17.42
CA GLU A 18 12.91 -28.18 18.01
C GLU A 18 14.30 -28.66 17.56
N SER A 19 14.66 -28.43 16.29
CA SER A 19 15.99 -28.76 15.75
C SER A 19 17.04 -27.65 15.93
N ARG A 20 16.62 -26.43 16.27
CA ARG A 20 17.46 -25.23 16.40
C ARG A 20 17.03 -24.42 17.63
N PRO A 21 17.40 -24.85 18.86
CA PRO A 21 16.92 -24.22 20.09
C PRO A 21 17.36 -22.75 20.26
N GLY A 22 18.44 -22.33 19.59
CA GLY A 22 18.86 -20.92 19.54
C GLY A 22 18.06 -20.03 18.58
N LEU A 23 17.07 -20.56 17.85
CA LEU A 23 16.22 -19.79 16.95
C LEU A 23 15.24 -18.92 17.76
N ILE A 24 15.38 -17.60 17.63
CA ILE A 24 14.46 -16.61 18.21
C ILE A 24 13.38 -16.26 17.18
N VAL A 25 12.11 -16.36 17.58
CA VAL A 25 10.96 -16.03 16.72
C VAL A 25 10.24 -14.80 17.27
N ALA A 26 10.22 -13.73 16.47
CA ALA A 26 9.52 -12.49 16.79
C ALA A 26 8.26 -12.31 15.94
N VAL A 27 7.12 -12.08 16.58
CA VAL A 27 5.88 -11.64 15.92
C VAL A 27 5.77 -10.12 16.06
N ILE A 28 5.84 -9.41 14.94
CA ILE A 28 5.86 -7.94 14.92
C ILE A 28 4.68 -7.34 14.15
N GLY A 29 4.25 -6.13 14.53
CA GLY A 29 3.25 -5.35 13.79
C GLY A 29 1.84 -5.37 14.39
N CYS A 30 0.83 -5.09 13.57
CA CYS A 30 -0.54 -4.86 14.05
C CYS A 30 -1.16 -6.07 14.77
N MET A 31 -0.86 -7.29 14.30
CA MET A 31 -1.31 -8.53 14.93
C MET A 31 -0.69 -8.70 16.31
N ALA A 32 0.61 -8.41 16.44
CA ALA A 32 1.34 -8.41 17.72
C ALA A 32 0.70 -7.45 18.72
N GLN A 33 0.42 -6.22 18.30
CA GLN A 33 -0.21 -5.21 19.13
C GLN A 33 -1.64 -5.54 19.57
N ARG A 34 -2.40 -6.28 18.74
CA ARG A 34 -3.79 -6.62 19.03
C ARG A 34 -3.94 -7.88 19.88
N LEU A 35 -3.19 -8.93 19.55
CA LEU A 35 -3.25 -10.21 20.25
C LEU A 35 -2.37 -10.24 21.50
N ALA A 36 -1.28 -9.46 21.50
CA ALA A 36 -0.38 -9.27 22.63
C ALA A 36 -0.03 -10.61 23.29
N ASP A 37 -0.36 -10.78 24.57
CA ASP A 37 -0.05 -11.94 25.38
C ASP A 37 -0.57 -13.26 24.80
N LYS A 38 -1.71 -13.24 24.09
CA LYS A 38 -2.28 -14.45 23.46
C LYS A 38 -1.35 -15.10 22.44
N LEU A 39 -0.39 -14.35 21.88
CA LEU A 39 0.58 -14.92 20.95
C LEU A 39 1.60 -15.84 21.63
N PHE A 40 1.87 -15.64 22.92
CA PHE A 40 2.79 -16.50 23.68
C PHE A 40 2.19 -17.86 24.01
N GLU A 41 0.87 -18.05 23.86
CA GLU A 41 0.26 -19.39 23.89
C GLU A 41 0.86 -20.29 22.79
N HIS A 42 1.35 -19.69 21.70
CA HIS A 42 2.05 -20.41 20.65
C HIS A 42 3.55 -20.59 20.98
N LYS A 43 3.94 -21.81 21.34
CA LYS A 43 5.31 -22.19 21.79
C LYS A 43 6.49 -21.72 20.93
N ALA A 44 6.27 -21.44 19.65
CA ALA A 44 7.32 -20.91 18.79
C ALA A 44 7.74 -19.49 19.17
N VAL A 45 6.83 -18.66 19.71
CA VAL A 45 6.99 -17.20 19.83
C VAL A 45 7.82 -16.81 21.05
N ASP A 46 8.87 -16.03 20.84
CA ASP A 46 9.71 -15.48 21.91
C ASP A 46 9.47 -13.99 22.14
N ILE A 47 9.22 -13.25 21.07
CA ILE A 47 9.08 -11.79 21.11
C ILE A 47 7.76 -11.39 20.46
N VAL A 48 7.01 -10.49 21.10
CA VAL A 48 5.82 -9.86 20.54
C VAL A 48 6.02 -8.35 20.56
N CYS A 49 6.12 -7.73 19.38
CA CYS A 49 6.45 -6.31 19.25
C CYS A 49 5.39 -5.54 18.43
N GLY A 50 4.72 -4.59 19.08
CA GLY A 50 3.76 -3.70 18.45
C GLY A 50 4.42 -2.63 17.54
N PRO A 51 3.67 -2.02 16.61
CA PRO A 51 4.23 -1.09 15.63
C PRO A 51 4.99 0.11 16.23
N THR A 52 4.54 0.62 17.37
CA THR A 52 5.14 1.79 18.05
C THR A 52 6.39 1.43 18.86
N GLN A 53 6.63 0.15 19.11
CA GLN A 53 7.77 -0.33 19.92
C GLN A 53 8.92 -0.84 19.06
N ILE A 54 8.79 -0.80 17.73
CA ILE A 54 9.82 -1.29 16.79
C ILE A 54 11.22 -0.67 16.99
N PRO A 55 11.39 0.59 17.43
CA PRO A 55 12.73 1.12 17.68
C PRO A 55 13.50 0.35 18.76
N GLN A 56 12.81 -0.39 19.63
CA GLN A 56 13.41 -1.18 20.70
C GLN A 56 13.83 -2.59 20.25
N ILE A 57 13.64 -2.97 18.98
CA ILE A 57 13.79 -4.37 18.53
C ILE A 57 15.17 -4.96 18.86
N ALA A 58 16.25 -4.17 18.77
CA ALA A 58 17.59 -4.62 19.14
C ALA A 58 17.68 -5.00 20.64
N ASN A 59 17.07 -4.19 21.51
CA ASN A 59 17.01 -4.49 22.95
C ASN A 59 16.12 -5.70 23.24
N LEU A 60 15.01 -5.87 22.51
CA LEU A 60 14.13 -7.04 22.66
C LEU A 60 14.84 -8.33 22.25
N LEU A 61 15.61 -8.28 21.16
CA LEU A 61 16.44 -9.40 20.72
C LEU A 61 17.51 -9.75 21.75
N LYS A 62 18.23 -8.75 22.29
CA LYS A 62 19.22 -8.98 23.33
C LYS A 62 18.61 -9.67 24.56
N LYS A 63 17.47 -9.18 25.05
CA LYS A 63 16.75 -9.83 26.17
C LYS A 63 16.41 -11.29 25.89
N ALA A 64 15.95 -11.59 24.68
CA ALA A 64 15.63 -12.95 24.26
C ALA A 64 16.87 -13.85 24.14
N MET A 65 17.99 -13.30 23.66
CA MET A 65 19.28 -14.00 23.60
C MET A 65 19.84 -14.30 25.00
N ASP A 66 19.60 -13.41 25.97
CA ASP A 66 20.02 -13.57 27.37
C ASP A 66 19.13 -14.57 28.15
N GLY A 67 18.25 -15.31 27.47
CA GLY A 67 17.42 -16.36 28.06
C GLY A 67 16.04 -15.91 28.56
N ASN A 68 15.67 -14.63 28.40
CA ASN A 68 14.29 -14.21 28.68
C ASN A 68 13.37 -14.66 27.56
N THR A 69 12.57 -15.70 27.81
CA THR A 69 11.47 -16.07 26.91
C THR A 69 10.26 -15.17 27.16
N ASN A 70 9.39 -15.00 26.16
CA ASN A 70 8.17 -14.19 26.21
C ASN A 70 8.38 -12.67 26.42
N VAL A 71 9.27 -12.06 25.64
CA VAL A 71 9.51 -10.61 25.67
C VAL A 71 8.36 -9.87 24.98
N LEU A 72 7.49 -9.23 25.77
CA LEU A 72 6.39 -8.42 25.27
C LEU A 72 6.77 -6.93 25.17
N ALA A 73 6.53 -6.33 24.01
CA ALA A 73 6.64 -4.91 23.77
C ALA A 73 5.43 -4.42 22.96
N VAL A 74 4.32 -4.17 23.63
CA VAL A 74 3.10 -3.61 23.03
C VAL A 74 2.62 -2.40 23.81
N THR A 75 1.94 -1.50 23.12
CA THR A 75 1.47 -0.25 23.72
C THR A 75 0.05 -0.41 24.27
N LYS A 76 -0.14 -0.35 25.59
CA LYS A 76 -1.48 -0.50 26.21
C LYS A 76 -2.44 0.66 25.90
N LYS A 77 -1.92 1.90 25.82
CA LYS A 77 -2.69 3.12 25.47
C LYS A 77 -2.11 3.77 24.23
N ILE A 78 -2.47 3.26 23.05
CA ILE A 78 -1.86 3.69 21.78
C ILE A 78 -2.08 5.17 21.50
N SER A 79 -3.26 5.72 21.81
CA SER A 79 -3.51 7.16 21.66
C SER A 79 -2.58 8.02 22.53
N LYS A 80 -2.23 7.55 23.73
CA LYS A 80 -1.29 8.27 24.61
C LYS A 80 0.13 8.23 24.07
N ALA A 81 0.60 7.07 23.63
CA ALA A 81 1.94 6.92 23.04
C ALA A 81 2.08 7.64 21.68
N ALA A 82 0.99 7.73 20.92
CA ALA A 82 0.94 8.52 19.70
C ALA A 82 1.13 10.03 19.96
N ASN A 83 0.75 10.52 21.14
CA ASN A 83 0.98 11.91 21.53
C ASN A 83 2.32 12.11 22.27
N ASP A 84 3.10 11.05 22.47
CA ASP A 84 4.39 11.12 23.14
C ASP A 84 5.48 11.55 22.16
N ARG A 85 6.15 12.68 22.45
CA ARG A 85 7.13 13.28 21.55
C ARG A 85 8.39 12.41 21.43
N GLU A 86 8.80 11.78 22.52
CA GLU A 86 9.98 10.91 22.55
C GLU A 86 9.76 9.64 21.72
N THR A 87 8.62 8.97 21.90
CA THR A 87 8.21 7.82 21.09
C THR A 87 8.17 8.15 19.60
N ASN A 88 7.59 9.30 19.24
CA ASN A 88 7.53 9.73 17.84
C ASN A 88 8.91 10.05 17.27
N SER A 89 9.78 10.71 18.04
CA SER A 89 11.15 10.99 17.62
C SER A 89 11.95 9.70 17.44
N ALA A 90 11.82 8.72 18.34
CA ALA A 90 12.46 7.42 18.21
C ALA A 90 11.99 6.67 16.95
N LEU A 91 10.69 6.71 16.65
CA LEU A 91 10.14 6.14 15.41
C LEU A 91 10.65 6.87 14.17
N ASP A 92 10.71 8.20 14.19
CA ASP A 92 11.22 9.00 13.06
C ASP A 92 12.69 8.74 12.80
N ASN A 93 13.50 8.60 13.85
CA ASN A 93 14.90 8.25 13.76
C ASN A 93 15.08 6.83 13.22
N PHE A 94 14.30 5.87 13.71
CA PHE A 94 14.29 4.49 13.21
C PHE A 94 13.95 4.43 11.72
N GLU A 95 12.88 5.12 11.30
CA GLU A 95 12.47 5.18 9.89
C GLU A 95 13.52 5.89 9.02
N SER A 96 14.18 6.93 9.54
CA SER A 96 15.23 7.68 8.84
C SER A 96 16.54 6.89 8.70
N ALA A 97 16.82 6.01 9.65
CA ALA A 97 18.01 5.16 9.66
C ALA A 97 17.93 4.00 8.65
N TYR A 98 16.74 3.74 8.08
CA TYR A 98 16.57 2.71 7.06
C TYR A 98 17.38 3.07 5.79
N ALA A 99 18.53 2.40 5.64
CA ALA A 99 19.45 2.58 4.52
C ALA A 99 19.12 1.62 3.36
N ALA A 100 19.67 1.92 2.19
CA ALA A 100 19.56 1.12 0.96
C ALA A 100 19.93 -0.37 1.07
N GLY A 101 20.72 -0.78 2.07
CA GLY A 101 21.32 -2.12 2.12
C GLY A 101 20.34 -3.29 2.19
N GLY A 102 19.06 -3.06 2.47
CA GLY A 102 18.01 -4.09 2.55
C GLY A 102 17.01 -4.11 1.39
N ARG A 103 17.30 -3.45 0.27
CA ARG A 103 16.34 -3.26 -0.85
C ARG A 103 15.87 -4.60 -1.42
N ARG A 104 14.55 -4.82 -1.39
CA ARG A 104 13.89 -5.93 -2.10
C ARG A 104 13.77 -5.70 -3.61
N ILE A 105 13.85 -4.44 -4.05
CA ILE A 105 13.71 -4.02 -5.44
C ILE A 105 14.87 -3.05 -5.75
N PRO A 106 15.72 -3.34 -6.74
CA PRO A 106 16.84 -2.48 -7.10
C PRO A 106 16.43 -1.04 -7.40
N ASN A 107 17.18 -0.07 -6.85
CA ASN A 107 17.03 1.37 -7.06
C ASN A 107 15.62 1.95 -6.79
N GLN A 108 14.80 1.25 -6.00
CA GLN A 108 13.52 1.74 -5.52
C GLN A 108 13.50 1.75 -3.99
N ALA A 109 12.82 2.72 -3.38
CA ALA A 109 12.63 2.74 -1.95
C ALA A 109 11.24 3.23 -1.54
N PHE A 110 10.78 2.71 -0.40
CA PHE A 110 9.57 3.16 0.26
C PHE A 110 9.94 4.11 1.39
N VAL A 111 9.32 5.29 1.39
CA VAL A 111 9.53 6.30 2.43
C VAL A 111 8.21 6.53 3.15
N ARG A 112 8.12 6.09 4.41
CA ARG A 112 6.92 6.31 5.22
C ARG A 112 6.81 7.80 5.54
N VAL A 113 5.74 8.49 5.17
CA VAL A 113 5.56 9.93 5.47
C VAL A 113 4.68 10.17 6.69
N MET A 114 3.87 9.17 7.07
CA MET A 114 2.94 9.28 8.19
C MET A 114 2.64 7.92 8.86
N ARG A 115 2.05 7.99 10.05
CA ARG A 115 1.60 6.85 10.88
C ARG A 115 0.17 7.09 11.38
N GLY A 116 -0.47 6.04 11.90
CA GLY A 116 -1.86 6.10 12.36
C GLY A 116 -2.90 6.38 11.28
N CYS A 117 -4.15 6.62 11.66
CA CYS A 117 -5.24 7.02 10.77
C CYS A 117 -6.44 7.57 11.56
N ASN A 118 -7.01 8.70 11.14
CA ASN A 118 -8.15 9.35 11.80
C ASN A 118 -9.53 9.04 11.16
N ASN A 119 -9.59 8.19 10.13
CA ASN A 119 -10.84 7.97 9.39
C ASN A 119 -11.85 7.05 10.09
N PHE A 120 -11.41 6.21 11.04
CA PHE A 120 -12.28 5.27 11.80
C PHE A 120 -13.30 4.51 10.93
N CYS A 121 -12.90 4.02 9.76
CA CYS A 121 -13.74 3.16 8.94
C CYS A 121 -14.16 1.93 9.77
N SER A 122 -15.44 1.56 9.73
CA SER A 122 -16.03 0.64 10.73
C SER A 122 -15.39 -0.76 10.71
N TYR A 123 -14.87 -1.20 9.57
CA TYR A 123 -14.16 -2.47 9.39
C TYR A 123 -12.64 -2.40 9.62
N CYS A 124 -12.08 -1.22 9.84
CA CYS A 124 -10.65 -0.99 9.90
C CYS A 124 -10.14 -1.00 11.34
N ILE A 125 -9.18 -1.88 11.63
CA ILE A 125 -8.57 -1.98 12.96
C ILE A 125 -7.48 -0.93 13.20
N VAL A 126 -6.97 -0.30 12.12
CA VAL A 126 -5.76 0.54 12.14
C VAL A 126 -5.78 1.63 13.21
N PRO A 127 -6.86 2.44 13.38
CA PRO A 127 -6.88 3.48 14.42
C PRO A 127 -6.65 2.94 15.83
N TYR A 128 -7.09 1.70 16.09
CA TYR A 128 -6.99 1.06 17.40
C TYR A 128 -5.64 0.38 17.67
N VAL A 129 -4.87 0.06 16.63
CA VAL A 129 -3.57 -0.64 16.76
C VAL A 129 -2.36 0.20 16.33
N ARG A 130 -2.59 1.33 15.65
CA ARG A 130 -1.56 2.29 15.24
C ARG A 130 -1.79 3.71 15.76
N GLY A 131 -2.97 4.01 16.30
CA GLY A 131 -3.26 5.30 16.91
C GLY A 131 -3.75 6.35 15.92
N PRO A 132 -3.93 7.60 16.42
CA PRO A 132 -4.27 8.74 15.59
C PRO A 132 -3.20 9.01 14.55
N GLU A 133 -3.58 9.75 13.52
CA GLU A 133 -2.68 10.18 12.46
C GLU A 133 -1.54 11.05 13.00
N ILE A 134 -0.31 10.74 12.57
CA ILE A 134 0.90 11.51 12.89
C ILE A 134 1.73 11.64 11.62
N ASN A 135 1.99 12.88 11.22
CA ASN A 135 2.76 13.23 10.04
C ASN A 135 4.23 13.48 10.42
N ARG A 136 5.17 12.91 9.66
CA ARG A 136 6.60 13.15 9.86
C ARG A 136 6.98 14.55 9.40
N PRO A 137 8.01 15.19 9.99
CA PRO A 137 8.48 16.49 9.53
C PRO A 137 8.96 16.45 8.07
N PRO A 138 8.59 17.41 7.21
CA PRO A 138 8.92 17.39 5.78
C PRO A 138 10.44 17.41 5.56
N LYS A 139 11.18 18.22 6.33
CA LYS A 139 12.65 18.27 6.25
C LYS A 139 13.31 16.92 6.54
N ALA A 140 12.78 16.14 7.48
CA ALA A 140 13.29 14.80 7.80
C ALA A 140 13.02 13.81 6.67
N ILE A 141 11.83 13.88 6.05
CA ILE A 141 11.45 13.08 4.88
C ILE A 141 12.38 13.40 3.70
N ILE A 142 12.55 14.67 3.35
CA ILE A 142 13.41 15.08 2.23
C ILE A 142 14.87 14.72 2.48
N SER A 143 15.37 14.88 3.71
CA SER A 143 16.73 14.44 4.06
C SER A 143 16.92 12.93 3.89
N GLN A 144 15.89 12.13 4.20
CA GLN A 144 15.91 10.69 3.93
C GLN A 144 15.91 10.39 2.42
N ILE A 145 15.08 11.10 1.64
CA ILE A 145 15.02 10.95 0.18
C ILE A 145 16.38 11.29 -0.45
N LYS A 146 17.03 12.39 -0.03
CA LYS A 146 18.37 12.77 -0.49
C LYS A 146 19.39 11.66 -0.25
N ARG A 147 19.49 11.14 0.98
CA ARG A 147 20.39 10.01 1.28
C ARG A 147 20.12 8.77 0.44
N LEU A 148 18.84 8.49 0.14
CA LEU A 148 18.46 7.36 -0.71
C LEU A 148 18.88 7.61 -2.16
N ALA A 149 18.72 8.82 -2.66
CA ALA A 149 19.15 9.23 -3.99
C ALA A 149 20.68 9.16 -4.14
N ASP A 150 21.44 9.61 -3.12
CA ASP A 150 22.91 9.46 -3.06
C ASP A 150 23.36 7.99 -3.11
N GLN A 151 22.48 7.07 -2.68
CA GLN A 151 22.67 5.62 -2.76
C GLN A 151 22.11 5.01 -4.06
N GLY A 152 21.80 5.82 -5.07
CA GLY A 152 21.29 5.41 -6.37
C GLY A 152 19.82 5.02 -6.42
N VAL A 153 18.98 5.37 -5.43
CA VAL A 153 17.52 5.23 -5.58
C VAL A 153 17.03 6.22 -6.62
N LYS A 154 16.35 5.70 -7.65
CA LYS A 154 15.74 6.52 -8.70
C LYS A 154 14.23 6.66 -8.55
N LEU A 155 13.56 5.69 -7.91
CA LEU A 155 12.12 5.75 -7.65
C LEU A 155 11.79 5.71 -6.15
N ILE A 156 11.06 6.73 -5.69
CA ILE A 156 10.60 6.87 -4.32
C ILE A 156 9.09 6.63 -4.27
N THR A 157 8.64 5.74 -3.39
CA THR A 157 7.21 5.59 -3.06
C THR A 157 6.93 6.08 -1.65
N LEU A 158 6.19 7.19 -1.54
CA LEU A 158 5.69 7.71 -0.28
C LEU A 158 4.57 6.81 0.25
N LEU A 159 4.70 6.39 1.52
CA LEU A 159 3.77 5.46 2.16
C LEU A 159 3.11 6.05 3.41
N GLY A 160 1.85 5.67 3.60
CA GLY A 160 1.03 6.06 4.73
C GLY A 160 -0.30 5.32 4.70
N GLN A 161 -1.18 5.65 5.65
CA GLN A 161 -2.51 5.06 5.72
C GLN A 161 -3.53 5.86 4.91
N ALA A 162 -3.30 7.16 4.74
CA ALA A 162 -4.03 8.06 3.86
C ALA A 162 -3.07 9.18 3.47
N VAL A 163 -2.14 8.92 2.54
CA VAL A 163 -1.01 9.83 2.24
C VAL A 163 -1.47 11.22 1.83
N ASN A 164 -2.64 11.33 1.19
CA ASN A 164 -3.23 12.59 0.78
C ASN A 164 -3.77 13.45 1.94
N SER A 165 -3.88 12.95 3.17
CA SER A 165 -4.16 13.77 4.36
C SER A 165 -2.90 14.31 5.03
N TYR A 166 -1.71 14.09 4.46
CA TYR A 166 -0.47 14.60 5.04
C TYR A 166 -0.56 16.11 5.29
N LYS A 167 -0.38 16.48 6.57
CA LYS A 167 -0.42 17.85 7.05
C LYS A 167 0.56 18.04 8.19
N TYR A 168 1.51 18.96 8.03
CA TYR A 168 2.52 19.23 9.04
C TYR A 168 2.68 20.74 9.29
N ALA A 169 2.34 21.19 10.49
CA ALA A 169 2.53 22.58 10.89
C ALA A 169 3.97 22.82 11.37
N ALA A 170 4.63 23.84 10.83
CA ALA A 170 5.96 24.28 11.24
C ALA A 170 6.03 25.81 11.25
N GLY A 171 5.91 26.41 12.44
CA GLY A 171 5.71 27.86 12.56
C GLY A 171 4.40 28.27 11.89
N ASP A 172 4.45 29.30 11.06
CA ASP A 172 3.26 29.84 10.36
C ASP A 172 2.91 29.07 9.07
N LYS A 173 3.77 28.15 8.61
CA LYS A 173 3.51 27.33 7.42
C LYS A 173 2.93 25.97 7.80
N THR A 174 1.87 25.57 7.11
CA THR A 174 1.39 24.19 7.10
C THR A 174 1.75 23.55 5.77
N TYR A 175 2.56 22.49 5.80
CA TYR A 175 2.93 21.71 4.63
C TYR A 175 1.85 20.65 4.37
N CYS A 176 1.41 20.51 3.13
CA CYS A 176 0.53 19.44 2.67
C CYS A 176 1.29 18.43 1.78
N LEU A 177 0.59 17.42 1.24
CA LEU A 177 1.22 16.46 0.35
C LEU A 177 1.75 17.11 -0.93
N ALA A 178 1.06 18.13 -1.47
CA ALA A 178 1.51 18.86 -2.66
C ALA A 178 2.90 19.49 -2.43
N ASP A 179 3.08 20.23 -1.32
CA ASP A 179 4.39 20.77 -0.93
C ASP A 179 5.45 19.66 -0.83
N LEU A 180 5.09 18.52 -0.23
CA LEU A 180 6.04 17.42 -0.04
C LEU A 180 6.46 16.77 -1.36
N LEU A 181 5.56 16.68 -2.34
CA LEU A 181 5.84 16.18 -3.68
C LEU A 181 6.75 17.14 -4.45
N GLU A 182 6.49 18.45 -4.37
CA GLU A 182 7.34 19.49 -4.96
C GLU A 182 8.76 19.42 -4.38
N MET A 183 8.87 19.45 -3.05
CA MET A 183 10.16 19.36 -2.34
C MET A 183 10.92 18.07 -2.64
N ALA A 184 10.21 16.95 -2.88
CA ALA A 184 10.83 15.70 -3.28
C ALA A 184 11.27 15.72 -4.75
N GLY A 185 10.54 16.42 -5.62
CA GLY A 185 10.87 16.62 -7.04
C GLY A 185 12.17 17.37 -7.26
N GLU A 186 12.50 18.29 -6.36
CA GLU A 186 13.76 19.05 -6.34
C GLU A 186 14.99 18.21 -5.95
N VAL A 187 14.80 16.96 -5.50
CA VAL A 187 15.94 16.11 -5.12
C VAL A 187 16.60 15.52 -6.37
N ASP A 188 17.88 15.83 -6.55
CA ASP A 188 18.72 15.27 -7.61
C ASP A 188 18.85 13.74 -7.47
N GLY A 189 18.92 13.04 -8.62
CA GLY A 189 19.01 11.58 -8.69
C GLY A 189 17.68 10.83 -8.53
N VAL A 190 16.64 11.48 -7.99
CA VAL A 190 15.27 10.93 -8.01
C VAL A 190 14.63 11.26 -9.36
N GLU A 191 14.21 10.22 -10.07
CA GLU A 191 13.56 10.31 -11.38
C GLU A 191 12.04 10.25 -11.23
N TRP A 192 11.52 9.29 -10.46
CA TRP A 192 10.07 9.12 -10.24
C TRP A 192 9.70 9.12 -8.75
N ILE A 193 8.59 9.79 -8.45
CA ILE A 193 7.98 9.88 -7.14
C ILE A 193 6.54 9.39 -7.25
N LYS A 194 6.20 8.42 -6.41
CA LYS A 194 4.87 7.84 -6.32
C LYS A 194 4.37 7.96 -4.90
N PHE A 195 3.06 7.97 -4.71
CA PHE A 195 2.46 7.71 -3.42
C PHE A 195 1.34 6.67 -3.57
N ILE A 196 1.05 5.96 -2.48
CA ILE A 196 0.00 4.93 -2.47
C ILE A 196 -0.86 5.12 -1.23
N THR A 197 -2.16 4.87 -1.40
CA THR A 197 -3.21 4.94 -0.39
C THR A 197 -3.69 6.36 -0.17
N SER A 198 -4.74 6.74 -0.91
CA SER A 198 -5.49 7.98 -0.72
C SER A 198 -6.88 7.69 -0.16
N TYR A 199 -7.33 8.52 0.77
CA TYR A 199 -8.72 8.56 1.21
C TYR A 199 -9.50 9.54 0.33
N PRO A 200 -10.69 9.19 -0.21
CA PRO A 200 -11.48 10.13 -1.02
C PRO A 200 -11.97 11.31 -0.17
N ALA A 201 -11.26 12.43 -0.26
CA ALA A 201 -11.55 13.69 0.41
C ALA A 201 -11.23 14.86 -0.52
N GLN A 202 -11.95 15.97 -0.35
CA GLN A 202 -11.74 17.18 -1.14
C GLN A 202 -10.53 18.01 -0.67
N GLU A 203 -10.16 17.93 0.62
CA GLU A 203 -9.05 18.71 1.19
C GLU A 203 -7.74 18.40 0.43
N PHE A 204 -7.07 19.46 -0.06
CA PHE A 204 -5.82 19.43 -0.83
C PHE A 204 -5.85 18.64 -2.14
N PHE A 205 -7.00 18.13 -2.57
CA PHE A 205 -7.06 17.19 -3.68
C PHE A 205 -6.67 17.83 -5.01
N ARG A 206 -7.11 19.08 -5.24
CA ARG A 206 -6.80 19.81 -6.47
C ARG A 206 -5.31 20.19 -6.54
N GLU A 207 -4.73 20.64 -5.44
CA GLU A 207 -3.33 21.01 -5.30
C GLU A 207 -2.42 19.81 -5.57
N ILE A 208 -2.76 18.64 -5.02
CA ILE A 208 -2.04 17.39 -5.31
C ILE A 208 -2.11 17.05 -6.80
N LEU A 209 -3.28 17.15 -7.43
CA LEU A 209 -3.45 16.87 -8.86
C LEU A 209 -2.69 17.86 -9.74
N GLN A 210 -2.63 19.14 -9.34
CA GLN A 210 -1.86 20.15 -10.05
C GLN A 210 -0.37 19.83 -10.03
N VAL A 211 0.17 19.42 -8.87
CA VAL A 211 1.58 18.98 -8.79
C VAL A 211 1.82 17.72 -9.64
N ILE A 212 0.89 16.76 -9.68
CA ILE A 212 1.00 15.60 -10.57
C ILE A 212 1.04 16.03 -12.05
N ALA A 213 0.23 17.03 -12.44
CA ALA A 213 0.21 17.55 -13.81
C ALA A 213 1.50 18.30 -14.18
N ASP A 214 2.00 19.13 -13.27
CA ASP A 214 3.07 20.09 -13.55
C ASP A 214 4.47 19.51 -13.37
N LEU A 215 4.62 18.47 -12.55
CA LEU A 215 5.91 17.88 -12.22
C LEU A 215 6.05 16.48 -12.83
N PRO A 216 6.78 16.31 -13.95
CA PRO A 216 6.91 15.02 -14.65
C PRO A 216 7.53 13.89 -13.81
N LYS A 217 8.30 14.24 -12.77
CA LYS A 217 8.82 13.27 -11.81
C LYS A 217 7.72 12.62 -10.97
N VAL A 218 6.56 13.24 -10.81
CA VAL A 218 5.44 12.65 -10.06
C VAL A 218 4.64 11.75 -10.97
N CYS A 219 4.52 10.49 -10.56
CA CYS A 219 3.82 9.46 -11.31
C CYS A 219 2.34 9.80 -11.51
N ASN A 220 1.83 9.62 -12.74
CA ASN A 220 0.42 9.73 -13.13
C ASN A 220 -0.43 8.56 -12.60
N TYR A 221 -0.37 8.32 -11.29
CA TYR A 221 -1.02 7.18 -10.65
C TYR A 221 -1.69 7.58 -9.34
N LEU A 222 -2.98 7.27 -9.21
CA LEU A 222 -3.78 7.53 -8.02
C LEU A 222 -4.41 6.23 -7.50
N HIS A 223 -3.95 5.77 -6.33
CA HIS A 223 -4.60 4.70 -5.59
C HIS A 223 -5.63 5.27 -4.63
N MET A 224 -6.91 5.25 -4.99
CA MET A 224 -8.00 5.86 -4.22
C MET A 224 -9.20 4.92 -4.07
N PRO A 225 -9.21 4.07 -3.03
CA PRO A 225 -10.25 3.07 -2.84
C PRO A 225 -11.65 3.61 -2.49
N ALA A 226 -12.66 3.29 -3.29
CA ALA A 226 -14.06 3.61 -3.02
C ALA A 226 -14.67 2.74 -1.89
N GLN A 227 -14.27 1.46 -1.82
CA GLN A 227 -14.80 0.38 -0.97
C GLN A 227 -16.17 -0.17 -1.34
N SER A 228 -17.13 0.68 -1.69
CA SER A 228 -18.47 0.30 -2.17
C SER A 228 -19.03 1.41 -3.05
N GLY A 229 -20.00 1.09 -3.92
CA GLY A 229 -20.79 2.09 -4.64
C GLY A 229 -22.14 2.39 -4.02
N SER A 230 -22.56 1.67 -2.97
CA SER A 230 -23.81 1.93 -2.27
C SER A 230 -23.63 2.98 -1.17
N GLU A 231 -24.46 4.02 -1.19
CA GLU A 231 -24.52 5.04 -0.13
C GLU A 231 -24.82 4.42 1.24
N LYS A 232 -25.73 3.44 1.29
CA LYS A 232 -26.11 2.73 2.51
C LYS A 232 -24.89 2.03 3.12
N ILE A 233 -24.14 1.32 2.29
CA ILE A 233 -22.96 0.57 2.72
C ILE A 233 -21.79 1.50 3.05
N LEU A 234 -21.56 2.55 2.25
CA LEU A 234 -20.57 3.59 2.56
C LEU A 234 -20.82 4.24 3.93
N LYS A 235 -22.08 4.55 4.24
CA LYS A 235 -22.49 5.06 5.56
C LYS A 235 -22.22 4.05 6.68
N ALA A 236 -22.57 2.77 6.48
CA ALA A 236 -22.29 1.70 7.44
C ALA A 236 -20.78 1.43 7.62
N MET A 237 -19.98 1.67 6.57
CA MET A 237 -18.52 1.66 6.59
C MET A 237 -17.91 2.88 7.30
N ASN A 238 -18.74 3.86 7.71
CA ASN A 238 -18.33 5.15 8.24
C ASN A 238 -17.47 5.95 7.25
N ARG A 239 -17.79 5.89 5.95
CA ARG A 239 -17.20 6.77 4.93
C ARG A 239 -17.85 8.15 5.01
N LYS A 240 -17.04 9.18 4.79
CA LYS A 240 -17.44 10.60 4.88
C LYS A 240 -17.73 11.22 3.51
N TYR A 241 -17.94 10.37 2.51
CA TYR A 241 -18.23 10.74 1.14
C TYR A 241 -19.33 9.83 0.59
N THR A 242 -20.01 10.33 -0.44
CA THR A 242 -20.98 9.59 -1.25
C THR A 242 -20.32 9.01 -2.51
N ALA A 243 -20.97 8.05 -3.17
CA ALA A 243 -20.54 7.53 -4.46
C ALA A 243 -20.47 8.63 -5.53
N GLY A 244 -21.44 9.56 -5.51
CA GLY A 244 -21.44 10.73 -6.41
C GLY A 244 -20.25 11.66 -6.17
N GLN A 245 -19.94 11.97 -4.91
CA GLN A 245 -18.77 12.78 -4.55
C GLN A 245 -17.47 12.08 -4.97
N TYR A 246 -17.38 10.76 -4.79
CA TYR A 246 -16.24 9.97 -5.22
C TYR A 246 -16.02 10.06 -6.75
N LEU A 247 -17.08 9.88 -7.54
CA LEU A 247 -16.98 9.95 -9.00
C LEU A 247 -16.60 11.35 -9.48
N ASN A 248 -17.13 12.41 -8.85
CA ASN A 248 -16.73 13.78 -9.15
C ASN A 248 -15.22 14.01 -8.89
N LEU A 249 -14.65 13.45 -7.81
CA LEU A 249 -13.19 13.52 -7.58
C LEU A 249 -12.41 12.85 -8.72
N LEU A 250 -12.89 11.70 -9.22
CA LEU A 250 -12.23 11.04 -10.36
C LEU A 250 -12.36 11.82 -11.67
N GLU A 251 -13.50 12.46 -11.90
CA GLU A 251 -13.71 13.34 -13.06
C GLU A 251 -12.76 14.54 -13.02
N GLN A 252 -12.61 15.19 -11.86
CA GLN A 252 -11.63 16.26 -11.65
C GLN A 252 -10.19 15.78 -11.85
N ALA A 253 -9.83 14.59 -11.33
CA ALA A 253 -8.51 14.02 -11.51
C ALA A 253 -8.15 13.82 -12.98
N ARG A 254 -9.10 13.32 -13.79
CA ARG A 254 -8.91 13.14 -15.24
C ARG A 254 -8.91 14.45 -16.01
N ALA A 255 -9.66 15.45 -15.55
CA ALA A 255 -9.67 16.77 -16.18
C ALA A 255 -8.31 17.48 -16.00
N ILE A 256 -7.73 17.40 -14.80
CA ILE A 256 -6.44 18.04 -14.48
C ILE A 256 -5.26 17.21 -15.01
N VAL A 257 -5.32 15.88 -14.88
CA VAL A 257 -4.28 14.95 -15.31
C VAL A 257 -4.89 13.92 -16.28
N PRO A 258 -5.01 14.23 -17.59
CA PRO A 258 -5.67 13.35 -18.57
C PRO A 258 -5.09 11.93 -18.65
N ALA A 259 -3.79 11.77 -18.38
CA ALA A 259 -3.09 10.49 -18.40
C ALA A 259 -3.16 9.71 -17.07
N ILE A 260 -3.91 10.18 -16.07
CA ILE A 260 -3.91 9.57 -14.74
C ILE A 260 -4.52 8.16 -14.76
N ALA A 261 -3.76 7.20 -14.24
CA ALA A 261 -4.27 5.87 -13.97
C ALA A 261 -4.80 5.79 -12.55
N VAL A 262 -6.02 5.27 -12.40
CA VAL A 262 -6.67 5.13 -11.09
C VAL A 262 -6.72 3.66 -10.70
N ALA A 263 -6.37 3.36 -9.46
CA ALA A 263 -6.55 2.05 -8.86
C ALA A 263 -7.44 2.16 -7.61
N GLY A 264 -8.18 1.11 -7.31
CA GLY A 264 -9.14 1.10 -6.19
C GLY A 264 -9.18 -0.21 -5.42
N ASP A 265 -9.90 -0.20 -4.30
CA ASP A 265 -10.24 -1.41 -3.57
C ASP A 265 -11.75 -1.42 -3.26
N PHE A 266 -12.32 -2.62 -3.27
CA PHE A 266 -13.72 -2.88 -2.92
C PHE A 266 -13.82 -3.95 -1.83
N ILE A 267 -14.84 -3.84 -0.99
CA ILE A 267 -15.24 -4.87 -0.03
C ILE A 267 -16.66 -5.29 -0.38
N VAL A 268 -16.82 -6.53 -0.87
CA VAL A 268 -18.13 -7.11 -1.17
C VAL A 268 -18.63 -7.97 0.00
N GLY A 269 -19.94 -8.03 0.16
CA GLY A 269 -20.60 -8.78 1.22
C GLY A 269 -20.44 -8.14 2.59
N PHE A 270 -20.37 -6.82 2.65
CA PHE A 270 -20.42 -6.09 3.91
C PHE A 270 -21.73 -6.40 4.66
N PRO A 271 -21.80 -6.32 6.00
CA PRO A 271 -23.04 -6.54 6.75
C PRO A 271 -24.22 -5.77 6.15
N ASP A 272 -25.32 -6.49 5.94
CA ASP A 272 -26.58 -6.00 5.36
C ASP A 272 -26.52 -5.52 3.90
N GLU A 273 -25.48 -5.88 3.14
CA GLU A 273 -25.38 -5.60 1.70
C GLU A 273 -26.43 -6.41 0.90
N THR A 274 -27.40 -5.70 0.32
CA THR A 274 -28.43 -6.27 -0.54
C THR A 274 -27.94 -6.39 -1.98
N GLU A 275 -28.76 -7.00 -2.83
CA GLU A 275 -28.44 -7.08 -4.25
C GLU A 275 -28.37 -5.69 -4.92
N GLN A 276 -29.30 -4.80 -4.59
CA GLN A 276 -29.28 -3.43 -5.10
C GLN A 276 -27.98 -2.69 -4.73
N ASP A 277 -27.48 -2.86 -3.50
CA ASP A 277 -26.23 -2.23 -3.06
C ASP A 277 -25.01 -2.74 -3.85
N PHE A 278 -25.02 -4.02 -4.20
CA PHE A 278 -23.97 -4.61 -5.02
C PHE A 278 -24.05 -4.13 -6.47
N GLN A 279 -25.26 -4.00 -7.02
CA GLN A 279 -25.47 -3.41 -8.35
C GLN A 279 -25.02 -1.92 -8.40
N ASP A 280 -25.22 -1.15 -7.34
CA ASP A 280 -24.64 0.20 -7.21
C ASP A 280 -23.11 0.17 -7.24
N THR A 281 -22.50 -0.84 -6.62
CA THR A 281 -21.05 -1.05 -6.61
C THR A 281 -20.51 -1.36 -8.00
N LEU A 282 -21.19 -2.22 -8.77
CA LEU A 282 -20.84 -2.51 -10.17
C LEU A 282 -20.93 -1.23 -11.03
N ARG A 283 -22.01 -0.45 -10.90
CA ARG A 283 -22.17 0.83 -11.62
C ARG A 283 -21.06 1.84 -11.28
N LEU A 284 -20.69 1.96 -10.01
CA LEU A 284 -19.57 2.82 -9.62
C LEU A 284 -18.27 2.34 -10.27
N ALA A 285 -17.96 1.05 -10.20
CA ALA A 285 -16.74 0.50 -10.78
C ALA A 285 -16.66 0.72 -12.29
N GLU A 286 -17.77 0.53 -13.01
CA GLU A 286 -17.87 0.78 -14.44
C GLU A 286 -17.63 2.25 -14.81
N ARG A 287 -18.20 3.20 -14.06
CA ARG A 287 -17.95 4.64 -14.29
C ARG A 287 -16.54 5.06 -13.86
N ALA A 288 -16.04 4.48 -12.78
CA ALA A 288 -14.74 4.81 -12.22
C ALA A 288 -13.57 4.29 -13.06
N ARG A 289 -13.79 3.33 -13.99
CA ARG A 289 -12.80 2.86 -14.98
C ARG A 289 -11.39 2.68 -14.42
N TYR A 290 -11.27 1.89 -13.36
CA TYR A 290 -9.97 1.65 -12.74
C TYR A 290 -9.07 0.85 -13.67
N LYS A 291 -7.78 1.18 -13.68
CA LYS A 291 -6.74 0.34 -14.27
C LYS A 291 -6.66 -1.03 -13.59
N ASN A 292 -6.81 -1.05 -12.26
CA ASN A 292 -6.85 -2.28 -11.48
C ASN A 292 -7.59 -2.04 -10.17
N CYS A 293 -8.29 -3.06 -9.69
CA CYS A 293 -8.87 -3.06 -8.34
C CYS A 293 -8.54 -4.33 -7.58
N PHE A 294 -8.42 -4.21 -6.26
CA PHE A 294 -8.50 -5.37 -5.37
C PHE A 294 -9.91 -5.51 -4.82
N VAL A 295 -10.53 -6.66 -5.06
CA VAL A 295 -11.86 -6.97 -4.53
C VAL A 295 -11.71 -7.96 -3.39
N PHE A 296 -12.07 -7.53 -2.18
CA PHE A 296 -12.02 -8.33 -0.97
C PHE A 296 -13.44 -8.76 -0.57
N LYS A 297 -13.57 -9.96 -0.03
CA LYS A 297 -14.78 -10.37 0.69
C LYS A 297 -14.71 -9.82 2.10
N TYR A 298 -15.82 -9.28 2.62
CA TYR A 298 -15.88 -8.85 4.02
C TYR A 298 -15.57 -10.04 4.95
N SER A 299 -14.64 -9.78 5.86
CA SER A 299 -14.27 -10.68 6.94
C SER A 299 -14.28 -9.85 8.21
N PRO A 300 -15.12 -10.20 9.20
CA PRO A 300 -15.12 -9.49 10.48
C PRO A 300 -13.73 -9.60 11.12
N ARG A 301 -13.28 -8.51 11.71
CA ARG A 301 -12.03 -8.45 12.47
C ARG A 301 -12.34 -8.07 13.89
N LEU A 302 -11.92 -8.90 14.82
CA LEU A 302 -12.09 -8.67 16.26
C LEU A 302 -11.61 -7.27 16.65
N GLY A 303 -12.46 -6.55 17.37
CA GLY A 303 -12.17 -5.22 17.89
C GLY A 303 -12.63 -4.07 16.99
N THR A 304 -13.04 -4.34 15.75
CA THR A 304 -13.56 -3.31 14.83
C THR A 304 -14.98 -2.90 15.17
N ALA A 305 -15.40 -1.71 14.75
CA ALA A 305 -16.75 -1.23 15.04
C ALA A 305 -17.83 -2.04 14.30
N ALA A 306 -17.55 -2.47 13.07
CA ALA A 306 -18.42 -3.33 12.28
C ALA A 306 -18.62 -4.68 12.99
N GLU A 307 -17.55 -5.32 13.44
CA GLU A 307 -17.63 -6.59 14.17
C GLU A 307 -18.43 -6.48 15.48
N LYS A 308 -18.34 -5.36 16.19
CA LYS A 308 -19.06 -5.17 17.47
C LYS A 308 -20.53 -4.79 17.32
N ARG A 309 -20.90 -4.14 16.21
CA ARG A 309 -22.21 -3.46 16.07
C ARG A 309 -23.07 -4.02 14.96
N LEU A 310 -22.50 -4.73 14.00
CA LEU A 310 -23.19 -5.22 12.82
C LEU A 310 -23.14 -6.74 12.82
N GLN A 311 -24.28 -7.36 12.55
CA GLN A 311 -24.35 -8.79 12.33
C GLN A 311 -23.96 -9.09 10.89
N ASP A 312 -23.07 -10.06 10.67
CA ASP A 312 -22.68 -10.48 9.31
C ASP A 312 -23.80 -11.32 8.68
N THR A 313 -24.73 -10.64 8.01
CA THR A 313 -25.96 -11.22 7.43
C THR A 313 -25.77 -11.82 6.03
N VAL A 314 -24.64 -11.54 5.36
CA VAL A 314 -24.41 -11.99 3.98
C VAL A 314 -23.75 -13.37 3.96
N PRO A 315 -24.34 -14.40 3.34
CA PRO A 315 -23.73 -15.73 3.26
C PRO A 315 -22.41 -15.73 2.47
N GLN A 316 -21.46 -16.59 2.86
CA GLN A 316 -20.15 -16.69 2.20
C GLN A 316 -20.25 -16.97 0.69
N GLU A 317 -21.25 -17.74 0.28
CA GLU A 317 -21.50 -18.04 -1.14
C GLU A 317 -21.89 -16.80 -1.95
N VAL A 318 -22.71 -15.92 -1.36
CA VAL A 318 -23.07 -14.62 -1.97
C VAL A 318 -21.83 -13.72 -2.06
N LYS A 319 -21.02 -13.63 -0.99
CA LYS A 319 -19.75 -12.87 -1.03
C LYS A 319 -18.82 -13.37 -2.14
N ARG A 320 -18.78 -14.69 -2.34
CA ARG A 320 -17.96 -15.34 -3.37
C ARG A 320 -18.48 -15.02 -4.77
N ALA A 321 -19.79 -15.14 -5.01
CA ALA A 321 -20.40 -14.79 -6.30
C ALA A 321 -20.14 -13.32 -6.67
N ARG A 322 -20.44 -12.39 -5.75
CA ARG A 322 -20.19 -10.95 -5.92
C ARG A 322 -18.73 -10.62 -6.18
N ASN A 323 -17.81 -11.31 -5.50
CA ASN A 323 -16.38 -11.15 -5.72
C ASN A 323 -15.98 -11.53 -7.14
N TYR A 324 -16.44 -12.67 -7.65
CA TYR A 324 -16.16 -13.10 -9.02
C TYR A 324 -16.76 -12.15 -10.05
N GLU A 325 -18.00 -11.72 -9.86
CA GLU A 325 -18.69 -10.82 -10.79
C GLU A 325 -17.99 -9.46 -10.90
N LEU A 326 -17.65 -8.83 -9.77
CA LEU A 326 -16.93 -7.55 -9.77
C LEU A 326 -15.50 -7.69 -10.32
N LEU A 327 -14.83 -8.83 -10.08
CA LEU A 327 -13.52 -9.12 -10.68
C LEU A 327 -13.62 -9.27 -12.21
N ALA A 328 -14.65 -9.95 -12.72
CA ALA A 328 -14.87 -10.10 -14.15
C ALA A 328 -15.16 -8.76 -14.84
N LEU A 329 -15.97 -7.90 -14.22
CA LEU A 329 -16.18 -6.53 -14.69
C LEU A 329 -14.86 -5.75 -14.71
N GLN A 330 -14.10 -5.80 -13.62
CA GLN A 330 -12.81 -5.13 -13.54
C GLN A 330 -11.82 -5.66 -14.59
N GLU A 331 -11.80 -6.96 -14.87
CA GLU A 331 -10.93 -7.55 -15.89
C GLU A 331 -11.25 -6.99 -17.27
N LYS A 332 -12.53 -6.91 -17.64
CA LYS A 332 -12.98 -6.26 -18.89
C LYS A 332 -12.52 -4.81 -18.98
N ILE A 333 -12.70 -4.03 -17.91
CA ILE A 333 -12.27 -2.62 -17.87
C ILE A 333 -10.76 -2.50 -18.04
N SER A 334 -9.99 -3.32 -17.31
CA SER A 334 -8.52 -3.27 -17.36
C SER A 334 -8.01 -3.70 -18.74
N ASP A 335 -8.65 -4.69 -19.38
CA ASP A 335 -8.31 -5.11 -20.74
C ASP A 335 -8.50 -3.97 -21.75
N GLU A 336 -9.66 -3.32 -21.74
CA GLU A 336 -9.96 -2.15 -22.58
C GLU A 336 -8.92 -1.04 -22.38
N LEU A 337 -8.57 -0.73 -21.13
CA LEU A 337 -7.56 0.28 -20.80
C LEU A 337 -6.13 -0.14 -21.18
N SER A 338 -5.80 -1.43 -21.13
CA SER A 338 -4.47 -1.92 -21.47
C SER A 338 -4.21 -1.83 -22.98
N ARG A 339 -5.23 -2.08 -23.81
CA ARG A 339 -5.14 -2.08 -25.28
C ARG A 339 -4.68 -0.74 -25.85
N GLN A 340 -4.92 0.37 -25.15
CA GLN A 340 -4.44 1.68 -25.58
C GLN A 340 -2.92 1.79 -25.66
N PHE A 341 -2.19 0.89 -24.98
CA PHE A 341 -0.73 0.84 -25.02
C PHE A 341 -0.17 0.07 -26.21
N LEU A 342 -1.00 -0.71 -26.92
CA LEU A 342 -0.54 -1.53 -28.03
C LEU A 342 0.13 -0.67 -29.11
N GLY A 343 1.35 -1.05 -29.50
CA GLY A 343 2.18 -0.32 -30.47
C GLY A 343 2.89 0.91 -29.92
N ARG A 344 2.61 1.35 -28.69
CA ARG A 344 3.27 2.51 -28.06
C ARG A 344 4.58 2.12 -27.39
N THR A 345 5.52 3.05 -27.36
CA THR A 345 6.73 2.94 -26.54
C THR A 345 6.47 3.59 -25.19
N VAL A 346 6.70 2.84 -24.11
CA VAL A 346 6.55 3.32 -22.73
C VAL A 346 7.88 3.29 -22.01
N GLU A 347 8.07 4.23 -21.08
CA GLU A 347 9.17 4.20 -20.14
C GLU A 347 8.85 3.25 -18.97
N VAL A 348 9.84 2.46 -18.58
CA VAL A 348 9.71 1.37 -17.60
C VAL A 348 10.85 1.44 -16.61
N MET A 349 10.53 1.53 -15.32
CA MET A 349 11.47 1.28 -14.23
C MET A 349 11.55 -0.23 -14.00
N VAL A 350 12.70 -0.85 -14.30
CA VAL A 350 12.88 -2.30 -14.22
C VAL A 350 13.03 -2.74 -12.76
N GLU A 351 12.21 -3.68 -12.31
CA GLU A 351 12.25 -4.25 -10.95
C GLU A 351 13.20 -5.46 -10.85
N GLY A 352 13.46 -6.15 -11.97
CA GLY A 352 14.36 -7.31 -12.05
C GLY A 352 13.72 -8.47 -12.79
N LEU A 353 14.09 -9.70 -12.42
CA LEU A 353 13.58 -10.91 -13.06
C LEU A 353 12.06 -11.06 -12.88
N SER A 354 11.37 -11.46 -13.95
CA SER A 354 9.95 -11.82 -13.90
C SER A 354 9.73 -13.03 -13.00
N LYS A 355 8.77 -12.92 -12.06
CA LYS A 355 8.37 -14.01 -11.16
C LYS A 355 7.74 -15.20 -11.90
N LYS A 356 7.31 -15.00 -13.14
CA LYS A 356 6.67 -16.00 -13.98
C LYS A 356 7.32 -15.97 -15.37
N SER A 357 8.55 -16.46 -15.45
CA SER A 357 9.39 -16.45 -16.65
C SER A 357 8.75 -17.09 -17.90
N HIS A 358 7.70 -17.89 -17.75
CA HIS A 358 7.00 -18.57 -18.85
C HIS A 358 5.84 -17.76 -19.46
N LEU A 359 5.47 -16.59 -18.92
CA LEU A 359 4.26 -15.87 -19.36
C LEU A 359 4.37 -15.24 -20.76
N SER A 360 5.57 -15.20 -21.34
CA SER A 360 5.81 -14.57 -22.62
C SER A 360 7.08 -15.12 -23.27
N THR A 361 6.98 -15.44 -24.57
CA THR A 361 8.11 -15.70 -25.47
C THR A 361 8.44 -14.48 -26.33
N CYS A 362 7.81 -13.32 -26.05
CA CYS A 362 7.99 -12.08 -26.81
C CYS A 362 9.39 -11.50 -26.56
N GLY A 363 10.06 -11.03 -27.62
CA GLY A 363 11.38 -10.43 -27.56
C GLY A 363 12.55 -11.32 -27.98
N GLN A 364 13.76 -10.80 -27.78
CA GLN A 364 15.00 -11.45 -28.21
C GLN A 364 15.21 -12.78 -27.49
N LYS A 365 15.48 -13.84 -28.26
CA LYS A 365 15.87 -15.16 -27.73
C LYS A 365 17.25 -15.05 -27.07
N GLY A 366 17.41 -15.66 -25.90
CA GLY A 366 18.70 -15.74 -25.19
C GLY A 366 18.83 -14.85 -23.96
N TYR A 367 17.92 -13.89 -23.75
CA TYR A 367 17.88 -13.07 -22.53
C TYR A 367 16.81 -13.54 -21.54
N PRO A 368 17.02 -13.35 -20.22
CA PRO A 368 15.98 -13.61 -19.24
C PRO A 368 14.82 -12.63 -19.41
N GLN A 369 13.65 -13.06 -18.93
CA GLN A 369 12.48 -12.19 -18.87
C GLN A 369 12.55 -11.29 -17.64
N LEU A 370 12.43 -9.99 -17.87
CA LEU A 370 12.39 -8.95 -16.84
C LEU A 370 10.95 -8.46 -16.63
N ALA A 371 10.73 -7.86 -15.47
CA ALA A 371 9.51 -7.14 -15.14
C ALA A 371 9.87 -5.74 -14.61
N GLY A 372 9.04 -4.77 -14.96
CA GLY A 372 9.13 -3.41 -14.48
C GLY A 372 7.78 -2.73 -14.46
N ARG A 373 7.77 -1.44 -14.12
CA ARG A 373 6.53 -0.64 -14.06
C ARG A 373 6.65 0.68 -14.79
N THR A 374 5.55 1.12 -15.39
CA THR A 374 5.41 2.49 -15.93
C THR A 374 5.09 3.50 -14.82
N ASN A 375 5.12 4.80 -15.13
CA ASN A 375 4.70 5.86 -14.20
C ASN A 375 3.21 5.79 -13.83
N THR A 376 2.39 5.13 -14.64
CA THR A 376 0.98 4.80 -14.35
C THR A 376 0.82 3.43 -13.68
N ASP A 377 1.91 2.84 -13.19
CA ASP A 377 1.99 1.57 -12.46
C ASP A 377 1.60 0.31 -13.27
N TRP A 378 1.61 0.36 -14.61
CA TRP A 378 1.36 -0.85 -15.42
C TRP A 378 2.56 -1.79 -15.31
N ILE A 379 2.29 -3.08 -15.13
CA ILE A 379 3.34 -4.10 -15.16
C ILE A 379 3.75 -4.29 -16.61
N VAL A 380 5.05 -4.15 -16.90
CA VAL A 380 5.62 -4.40 -18.23
C VAL A 380 6.58 -5.56 -18.15
N VAL A 381 6.43 -6.52 -19.05
CA VAL A 381 7.26 -7.73 -19.15
C VAL A 381 7.92 -7.76 -20.52
N PHE A 382 9.24 -7.93 -20.54
CA PHE A 382 10.05 -7.97 -21.76
C PHE A 382 11.33 -8.78 -21.53
N ASN A 383 12.01 -9.20 -22.59
CA ASN A 383 13.32 -9.88 -22.47
C ASN A 383 14.46 -8.86 -22.55
N GLY A 384 15.45 -8.99 -21.67
CA GLY A 384 16.63 -8.13 -21.64
C GLY A 384 17.69 -8.60 -20.63
N PRO A 385 18.91 -8.05 -20.66
CA PRO A 385 19.97 -8.44 -19.74
C PRO A 385 19.62 -8.07 -18.29
N ALA A 386 20.03 -8.93 -17.35
CA ALA A 386 19.63 -8.81 -15.94
C ALA A 386 20.20 -7.57 -15.22
N ASP A 387 21.24 -6.96 -15.77
CA ASP A 387 21.86 -5.72 -15.28
C ASP A 387 20.98 -4.47 -15.49
N LEU A 388 19.93 -4.57 -16.29
CA LEU A 388 18.91 -3.52 -16.41
C LEU A 388 18.08 -3.33 -15.14
N ALA A 389 18.15 -4.25 -14.18
CA ALA A 389 17.42 -4.12 -12.92
C ALA A 389 17.76 -2.81 -12.19
N GLY A 390 16.75 -2.01 -11.88
CA GLY A 390 16.91 -0.68 -11.28
C GLY A 390 17.24 0.44 -12.28
N GLN A 391 17.17 0.17 -13.59
CA GLN A 391 17.31 1.17 -14.65
C GLN A 391 15.96 1.52 -15.28
N PHE A 392 15.93 2.68 -15.92
CA PHE A 392 14.84 3.08 -16.81
C PHE A 392 15.14 2.63 -18.23
N VAL A 393 14.17 2.00 -18.87
CA VAL A 393 14.27 1.57 -20.26
C VAL A 393 13.00 1.94 -21.02
N LYS A 394 13.13 2.11 -22.33
CA LYS A 394 11.98 2.26 -23.23
C LYS A 394 11.60 0.89 -23.77
N VAL A 395 10.32 0.56 -23.72
CA VAL A 395 9.78 -0.73 -24.19
C VAL A 395 8.64 -0.45 -25.14
N LYS A 396 8.73 -0.99 -26.37
CA LYS A 396 7.64 -0.98 -27.33
C LYS A 396 6.67 -2.11 -27.00
N ILE A 397 5.43 -1.76 -26.68
CA ILE A 397 4.39 -2.73 -26.31
C ILE A 397 3.86 -3.42 -27.56
N THR A 398 3.96 -4.75 -27.59
CA THR A 398 3.56 -5.61 -28.71
C THR A 398 2.35 -6.48 -28.39
N LYS A 399 2.06 -6.68 -27.10
CA LYS A 399 0.90 -7.43 -26.63
C LYS A 399 0.44 -6.89 -25.28
N THR A 400 -0.85 -6.98 -25.02
CA THR A 400 -1.45 -6.54 -23.75
C THR A 400 -2.28 -7.67 -23.14
N SER A 401 -2.45 -7.62 -21.83
CA SER A 401 -3.43 -8.36 -21.06
C SER A 401 -4.03 -7.41 -20.02
N PRO A 402 -5.12 -7.80 -19.33
CA PRO A 402 -5.82 -6.91 -18.40
C PRO A 402 -4.93 -6.19 -17.39
N LEU A 403 -3.85 -6.81 -16.91
CA LEU A 403 -2.97 -6.23 -15.88
C LEU A 403 -1.50 -6.15 -16.30
N THR A 404 -1.13 -6.68 -17.47
CA THR A 404 0.28 -6.82 -17.87
C THR A 404 0.44 -6.45 -19.34
N LEU A 405 1.41 -5.59 -19.59
CA LEU A 405 1.86 -5.23 -20.92
C LEU A 405 3.09 -6.08 -21.25
N PHE A 406 3.19 -6.49 -22.50
CA PHE A 406 4.30 -7.27 -23.01
C PHE A 406 4.93 -6.53 -24.18
N GLY A 407 6.25 -6.52 -24.24
CA GLY A 407 6.94 -5.76 -25.25
C GLY A 407 8.38 -6.16 -25.44
N GLU A 408 9.06 -5.35 -26.23
CA GLU A 408 10.46 -5.51 -26.60
C GLU A 408 11.17 -4.20 -26.28
N GLN A 409 12.42 -4.27 -25.80
CA GLN A 409 13.21 -3.07 -25.56
C GLN A 409 13.37 -2.30 -26.88
N ALA A 410 13.01 -1.02 -26.84
CA ALA A 410 12.92 -0.15 -28.02
C ALA A 410 14.27 0.39 -28.48
#